data_AF-A0A9P6FHT9-F1
#
_entry.id   AF-A0A9P6FHT9-F1
#
_cell.length_a   1.000
_cell.length_b   1.000
_cell.length_c   1.000
_cell.angle_alpha   90.00
_cell.angle_beta   90.00
_cell.angle_gamma   90.00
#
_symmetry.space_group_name_H-M   'P 1'
#
loop_
_entity.id
_entity.type
_entity.pdbx_description
1 polymer ?
#
loop_
_entity_poly.entity_id
_entity_poly.type
_entity_poly.pdbx_seq_one_letter_code
_entity_poly.pdbx_strand_id
1 'polypeptide(L)'
;MACGIRSKVNIKRHAFDLEMLDNPVIKAFLEYRWNTIGHAYWLVRFYSERLFYSLVLGVVITQVYGRISRVSLFSVYIVIIVMASVFLVFKVFSLRRNPRWSPNDFIDGAVFALPLVGSITQILNIVNMIEKGNISFFSFSVLVIFLHFLFELRVKKNICYFVTVILKITGIWGSFGEALDLEGRSWGFDLVMVFYVIVMSLISLNILIALMNDGFKDAKDTSTAAWIEFRLSYIEEAESITYKIPGYREANAWKVPDKIYYTATLQQQENYEKHFQKEELEKRLETLAADFADIKQMLSKPKVFWVKRTAIAKAGFIAMEAAAGSMEMGYRQTRITYQQHIEDEVVSAVDQNRMRVMEGSLRPEDCLD
;
A
#
# COMPACT_ATOMS: atom_id res chain seq x y z
N MET A 1 -19.69 -39.53 -16.08
CA MET A 1 -19.77 -39.66 -14.61
C MET A 1 -18.42 -39.25 -14.04
N ALA A 2 -18.24 -37.97 -13.69
CA ALA A 2 -17.01 -37.48 -13.07
C ALA A 2 -17.24 -37.40 -11.55
N CYS A 3 -16.61 -38.30 -10.80
CA CYS A 3 -16.67 -38.35 -9.35
C CYS A 3 -15.83 -37.20 -8.77
N GLY A 4 -16.47 -36.05 -8.55
CA GLY A 4 -15.86 -34.87 -7.95
C GLY A 4 -15.75 -35.03 -6.44
N ILE A 5 -14.71 -35.70 -5.96
CA ILE A 5 -14.34 -35.67 -4.54
C ILE A 5 -13.80 -34.26 -4.24
N ARG A 6 -14.69 -33.34 -3.84
CA ARG A 6 -14.32 -32.07 -3.22
C ARG A 6 -13.80 -32.37 -1.82
N SER A 7 -12.53 -32.76 -1.71
CA SER A 7 -11.86 -32.80 -0.42
C SER A 7 -11.81 -31.36 0.11
N LYS A 8 -12.46 -31.11 1.24
CA LYS A 8 -12.28 -29.86 1.99
C LYS A 8 -10.85 -29.92 2.55
N VAL A 9 -9.90 -29.37 1.81
CA VAL A 9 -8.54 -29.15 2.31
C VAL A 9 -8.66 -28.15 3.46
N ASN A 10 -8.65 -28.65 4.69
CA ASN A 10 -8.58 -27.82 5.88
C ASN A 10 -7.15 -27.29 6.00
N ILE A 11 -6.92 -26.10 5.45
CA ILE A 11 -5.66 -25.38 5.60
C ILE A 11 -5.58 -24.92 7.06
N LYS A 12 -4.78 -25.61 7.88
CA LYS A 12 -4.45 -25.13 9.23
C LYS A 12 -3.51 -23.93 9.09
N ARG A 13 -3.95 -22.77 9.59
CA ARG A 13 -3.11 -21.57 9.66
C ARG A 13 -2.09 -21.75 10.79
N HIS A 14 -0.81 -21.68 10.47
CA HIS A 14 0.25 -21.58 11.47
C HIS A 14 0.40 -20.11 11.90
N ALA A 15 0.69 -19.85 13.18
CA ALA A 15 1.07 -18.51 13.60
C ALA A 15 2.39 -18.16 12.88
N PHE A 16 2.42 -17.00 12.23
CA PHE A 16 3.63 -16.54 11.54
C PHE A 16 4.65 -16.13 12.61
N ASP A 17 5.76 -16.84 12.68
CA ASP A 17 6.92 -16.39 13.44
C ASP A 17 7.69 -15.36 12.61
N LEU A 18 8.23 -14.33 13.25
CA LEU A 18 9.00 -13.26 12.62
C LEU A 18 10.21 -13.84 11.87
N GLU A 19 10.83 -14.86 12.44
CA GLU A 19 11.95 -15.59 11.83
C GLU A 19 11.56 -16.26 10.50
N MET A 20 10.29 -16.63 10.34
CA MET A 20 9.80 -17.24 9.11
C MET A 20 9.69 -16.21 7.98
N LEU A 21 9.38 -14.94 8.31
CA LEU A 21 9.30 -13.85 7.33
C LEU A 21 10.68 -13.40 6.82
N ASP A 22 11.74 -13.71 7.55
CA ASP A 22 13.12 -13.50 7.10
C ASP A 22 13.58 -14.51 6.03
N ASN A 23 12.76 -15.53 5.73
CA ASN A 23 13.04 -16.42 4.62
C ASN A 23 12.99 -15.65 3.28
N PRO A 24 14.11 -15.59 2.52
CA PRO A 24 14.17 -14.86 1.26
C PRO A 24 13.14 -15.36 0.22
N VAL A 25 12.73 -16.63 0.29
CA VAL A 25 11.66 -17.18 -0.57
C VAL A 25 10.32 -16.49 -0.31
N ILE A 26 9.95 -16.36 0.96
CA ILE A 26 8.66 -15.77 1.35
C ILE A 26 8.64 -14.30 0.99
N LYS A 27 9.76 -13.60 1.20
CA LYS A 27 9.92 -12.20 0.80
C LYS A 27 9.79 -12.01 -0.71
N ALA A 28 10.49 -12.82 -1.51
CA ALA A 28 10.41 -12.76 -2.97
C ALA A 28 8.99 -13.08 -3.49
N PHE A 29 8.34 -14.07 -2.90
CA PHE A 29 6.96 -14.41 -3.22
C PHE A 29 5.99 -13.26 -2.90
N LEU A 30 6.14 -12.64 -1.72
CA LEU A 30 5.31 -11.52 -1.31
C LEU A 30 5.53 -10.29 -2.20
N GLU A 31 6.76 -10.01 -2.58
CA GLU A 31 7.09 -8.92 -3.49
C GLU A 31 6.49 -9.14 -4.89
N TYR A 32 6.58 -10.36 -5.40
CA TYR A 32 5.93 -10.75 -6.65
C TYR A 32 4.41 -10.55 -6.58
N ARG A 33 3.76 -11.05 -5.52
CA ARG A 33 2.30 -10.92 -5.33
C ARG A 33 1.86 -9.47 -5.13
N TRP A 34 2.65 -8.70 -4.40
CA TRP A 34 2.45 -7.28 -4.24
C TRP A 34 2.48 -6.56 -5.60
N ASN A 35 3.51 -6.80 -6.41
CA ASN A 35 3.66 -6.15 -7.71
C ASN A 35 2.57 -6.57 -8.71
N THR A 36 2.06 -7.80 -8.59
CA THR A 36 1.09 -8.35 -9.54
C THR A 36 -0.35 -7.93 -9.25
N ILE A 37 -0.79 -8.04 -7.99
CA ILE A 37 -2.20 -7.82 -7.60
C ILE A 37 -2.30 -6.81 -6.46
N GLY A 38 -1.48 -6.96 -5.43
CA GLY A 38 -1.60 -6.17 -4.19
C GLY A 38 -1.50 -4.66 -4.42
N HIS A 39 -0.55 -4.22 -5.24
CA HIS A 39 -0.31 -2.81 -5.51
C HIS A 39 -1.45 -2.14 -6.28
N ALA A 40 -1.97 -2.80 -7.32
CA ALA A 40 -3.09 -2.28 -8.10
C ALA A 40 -4.36 -2.17 -7.24
N TYR A 41 -4.65 -3.21 -6.45
CA TYR A 41 -5.76 -3.20 -5.50
C TYR A 41 -5.64 -2.07 -4.47
N TRP A 42 -4.48 -1.97 -3.81
CA TRP A 42 -4.19 -0.90 -2.85
C TRP A 42 -4.35 0.48 -3.48
N LEU A 43 -3.85 0.68 -4.70
CA LEU A 43 -3.91 1.96 -5.40
C LEU A 43 -5.36 2.37 -5.70
N VAL A 44 -6.19 1.46 -6.20
CA VAL A 44 -7.62 1.74 -6.45
C VAL A 44 -8.33 2.10 -5.15
N ARG A 45 -8.12 1.33 -4.07
CA ARG A 45 -8.69 1.61 -2.76
C ARG A 45 -8.24 2.97 -2.24
N PHE A 46 -6.94 3.24 -2.24
CA PHE A 46 -6.34 4.49 -1.79
C PHE A 46 -6.93 5.71 -2.52
N TYR A 47 -7.03 5.67 -3.86
CA TYR A 47 -7.61 6.79 -4.61
C TYR A 47 -9.11 6.96 -4.33
N SER A 48 -9.86 5.86 -4.17
CA SER A 48 -11.29 5.94 -3.85
C SER A 48 -11.54 6.56 -2.47
N GLU A 49 -10.71 6.22 -1.48
CA GLU A 49 -10.76 6.80 -0.13
C GLU A 49 -10.33 8.27 -0.13
N ARG A 50 -9.28 8.62 -0.89
CA ARG A 50 -8.82 10.02 -1.04
C ARG A 50 -9.91 10.90 -1.63
N LEU A 51 -10.64 10.40 -2.63
CA LEU A 51 -11.78 11.12 -3.20
C LEU A 51 -12.85 11.36 -2.13
N PHE A 52 -13.18 10.33 -1.36
CA PHE A 52 -14.13 10.45 -0.24
C PHE A 52 -13.67 11.47 0.82
N TYR A 53 -12.40 11.44 1.23
CA TYR A 53 -11.86 12.39 2.22
C TYR A 53 -11.91 13.83 1.71
N SER A 54 -11.62 14.06 0.43
CA SER A 54 -11.73 15.39 -0.18
C SER A 54 -13.17 15.91 -0.18
N LEU A 55 -14.16 15.04 -0.38
CA LEU A 55 -15.58 15.41 -0.28
C LEU A 55 -15.95 15.83 1.15
N VAL A 56 -15.58 15.01 2.15
CA VAL A 56 -15.86 15.33 3.57
C VAL A 56 -15.17 16.63 3.98
N LEU A 57 -13.89 16.79 3.64
CA LEU A 57 -13.13 18.00 3.94
C LEU A 57 -13.71 19.23 3.23
N GLY A 58 -14.12 19.09 1.97
CA GLY A 58 -14.78 20.16 1.22
C GLY A 58 -16.09 20.62 1.87
N VAL A 59 -16.88 19.68 2.40
CA VAL A 59 -18.08 20.00 3.17
C VAL A 59 -17.74 20.74 4.46
N VAL A 60 -16.75 20.28 5.24
CA VAL A 60 -16.35 20.95 6.48
C VAL A 60 -15.82 22.36 6.23
N ILE A 61 -14.96 22.54 5.23
CA ILE A 61 -14.45 23.87 4.86
C ILE A 61 -15.61 24.77 4.43
N THR A 62 -16.55 24.26 3.63
CA THR A 62 -17.70 25.04 3.19
C THR A 62 -18.65 25.40 4.34
N GLN A 63 -18.82 24.51 5.33
CA GLN A 63 -19.61 24.80 6.53
C GLN A 63 -18.95 25.88 7.40
N VAL A 64 -17.62 25.85 7.56
CA VAL A 64 -16.89 26.77 8.43
C VAL A 64 -16.72 28.16 7.78
N TYR A 65 -16.40 28.20 6.48
CA TYR A 65 -16.02 29.44 5.79
C TYR A 65 -17.02 29.91 4.73
N GLY A 66 -17.88 29.03 4.23
CA GLY A 66 -18.73 29.31 3.08
C GLY A 66 -20.01 30.06 3.42
N ARG A 67 -20.31 31.10 2.64
CA ARG A 67 -21.68 31.68 2.50
C ARG A 67 -22.59 30.86 1.58
N ILE A 68 -22.17 29.66 1.17
CA ILE A 68 -22.93 28.82 0.23
C ILE A 68 -24.25 28.40 0.87
N SER A 69 -25.34 28.45 0.09
CA SER A 69 -26.67 28.08 0.55
C SER A 69 -26.71 26.61 0.98
N ARG A 70 -27.33 26.33 2.13
CA ARG A 70 -27.46 24.96 2.69
C ARG A 70 -28.06 23.97 1.70
N VAL A 71 -28.91 24.46 0.80
CA VAL A 71 -29.55 23.68 -0.27
C VAL A 71 -28.53 23.06 -1.22
N SER A 72 -27.42 23.75 -1.52
CA SER A 72 -26.37 23.24 -2.41
C SER A 72 -25.58 22.07 -1.79
N LEU A 73 -25.41 22.06 -0.46
CA LEU A 73 -24.70 20.99 0.25
C LEU A 73 -25.52 19.70 0.39
N PHE A 74 -26.85 19.76 0.20
CA PHE A 74 -27.74 18.61 0.36
C PHE A 74 -27.34 17.43 -0.53
N SER A 75 -27.02 17.69 -1.81
CA SER A 75 -26.58 16.66 -2.75
C SER A 75 -25.24 16.04 -2.33
N VAL A 76 -24.32 16.84 -1.80
CA VAL A 76 -23.00 16.37 -1.35
C VAL A 76 -23.12 15.42 -0.15
N TYR A 77 -24.00 15.72 0.82
CA TYR A 77 -24.26 14.81 1.94
C TYR A 77 -24.82 13.46 1.47
N ILE A 78 -25.72 13.45 0.47
CA ILE A 78 -26.24 12.19 -0.10
C ILE A 78 -25.09 11.38 -0.71
N VAL A 79 -24.20 12.02 -1.47
CA VAL A 79 -23.02 11.33 -2.04
C VAL A 79 -22.13 10.76 -0.94
N ILE A 80 -21.86 11.52 0.13
CA ILE A 80 -21.08 11.04 1.28
C ILE A 80 -21.74 9.83 1.94
N ILE A 81 -23.07 9.86 2.16
CA ILE A 81 -23.83 8.76 2.76
C ILE A 81 -23.73 7.48 1.92
N VAL A 82 -23.92 7.60 0.61
CA VAL A 82 -23.85 6.46 -0.33
C VAL A 82 -22.44 5.87 -0.34
N MET A 83 -21.41 6.70 -0.49
CA MET A 83 -20.01 6.23 -0.49
C MET A 83 -19.62 5.60 0.84
N ALA A 84 -19.92 6.24 1.97
CA ALA A 84 -19.60 5.72 3.29
C ALA A 84 -20.31 4.38 3.57
N SER A 85 -21.55 4.23 3.14
CA SER A 85 -22.31 2.99 3.27
C SER A 85 -21.70 1.85 2.45
N VAL A 86 -21.25 2.14 1.21
CA VAL A 86 -20.54 1.16 0.37
C VAL A 86 -19.24 0.71 1.04
N PHE A 87 -18.43 1.63 1.58
CA PHE A 87 -17.18 1.29 2.28
C PHE A 87 -17.44 0.49 3.56
N LEU A 88 -18.45 0.85 4.36
CA LEU A 88 -18.81 0.09 5.56
C LEU A 88 -19.28 -1.31 5.22
N VAL A 89 -20.07 -1.49 4.15
CA VAL A 89 -20.48 -2.82 3.68
C VAL A 89 -19.26 -3.66 3.28
N PHE A 90 -18.30 -3.09 2.54
CA PHE A 90 -17.05 -3.77 2.22
C PHE A 90 -16.26 -4.17 3.48
N LYS A 91 -16.19 -3.29 4.49
CA LYS A 91 -15.51 -3.60 5.77
C LYS A 91 -16.22 -4.69 6.55
N VAL A 92 -17.55 -4.67 6.63
CA VAL A 92 -18.34 -5.75 7.26
C VAL A 92 -18.11 -7.09 6.54
N PHE A 93 -18.04 -7.09 5.20
CA PHE A 93 -17.70 -8.28 4.45
C PHE A 93 -16.27 -8.77 4.71
N SER A 94 -15.31 -7.86 4.89
CA SER A 94 -13.92 -8.18 5.21
C SER A 94 -13.81 -8.81 6.60
N LEU A 95 -14.41 -8.18 7.63
CA LEU A 95 -14.48 -8.68 9.01
C LEU A 95 -15.16 -10.04 9.13
N ARG A 96 -16.23 -10.28 8.35
CA ARG A 96 -16.92 -11.57 8.35
C ARG A 96 -16.03 -12.70 7.80
N ARG A 97 -15.12 -12.40 6.89
CA ARG A 97 -14.18 -13.39 6.33
C ARG A 97 -12.98 -13.62 7.23
N ASN A 98 -12.47 -12.56 7.85
CA ASN A 98 -11.34 -12.60 8.75
C ASN A 98 -11.75 -12.05 10.13
N PRO A 99 -12.22 -12.91 11.05
CA PRO A 99 -12.74 -12.48 12.35
C PRO A 99 -11.64 -12.07 13.34
N ARG A 100 -10.40 -11.84 12.89
CA ARG A 100 -9.34 -11.29 13.75
C ARG A 100 -9.56 -9.79 13.83
N TRP A 101 -10.03 -9.33 14.98
CA TRP A 101 -10.18 -7.91 15.25
C TRP A 101 -8.80 -7.31 15.48
N SER A 102 -8.34 -6.47 14.56
CA SER A 102 -7.22 -5.58 14.83
C SER A 102 -7.75 -4.21 15.29
N PRO A 103 -7.03 -3.49 16.16
CA PRO A 103 -7.39 -2.11 16.51
C PRO A 103 -7.49 -1.18 15.30
N ASN A 104 -6.76 -1.48 14.22
CA ASN A 104 -6.86 -0.72 12.98
C ASN A 104 -8.24 -0.87 12.32
N ASP A 105 -8.88 -2.04 12.41
CA ASP A 105 -10.20 -2.27 11.82
C ASP A 105 -11.28 -1.38 12.46
N PHE A 106 -11.11 -1.04 13.74
CA PHE A 106 -11.99 -0.09 14.41
C PHE A 106 -11.85 1.33 13.83
N ILE A 107 -10.61 1.77 13.60
CA ILE A 107 -10.32 3.10 13.04
C ILE A 107 -10.82 3.18 11.59
N ASP A 108 -10.60 2.11 10.82
CA ASP A 108 -11.14 1.94 9.47
C ASP A 108 -12.68 1.94 9.46
N GLY A 109 -13.35 1.41 10.48
CA GLY A 109 -14.80 1.53 10.61
C GLY A 109 -15.24 2.95 10.97
N ALA A 110 -14.56 3.57 11.94
CA ALA A 110 -14.87 4.89 12.47
C ALA A 110 -14.73 5.99 11.40
N VAL A 111 -13.74 5.89 10.51
CA VAL A 111 -13.50 6.89 9.46
C VAL A 111 -14.67 7.01 8.48
N PHE A 112 -15.44 5.94 8.26
CA PHE A 112 -16.63 5.96 7.41
C PHE A 112 -17.91 6.17 8.22
N ALA A 113 -17.98 5.62 9.44
CA ALA A 113 -19.16 5.76 10.30
C ALA A 113 -19.38 7.19 10.77
N LEU A 114 -18.32 7.92 11.15
CA LEU A 114 -18.45 9.28 11.67
C LEU A 114 -18.97 10.28 10.63
N PRO A 115 -18.39 10.37 9.40
CA PRO A 115 -18.97 11.22 8.35
C PRO A 115 -20.36 10.80 7.92
N LEU A 116 -20.69 9.49 7.96
CA LEU A 116 -22.03 8.99 7.67
C LEU A 116 -23.06 9.53 8.68
N VAL A 117 -22.82 9.33 9.98
CA VAL A 117 -23.69 9.82 11.05
C VAL A 117 -23.78 11.35 11.03
N GLY A 118 -22.64 12.03 10.81
CA GLY A 118 -22.60 13.47 10.62
C GLY A 118 -23.51 13.92 9.46
N SER A 119 -23.39 13.29 8.30
CA SER A 119 -24.17 13.63 7.10
C SER A 119 -25.67 13.41 7.30
N ILE A 120 -26.07 12.30 7.92
CA ILE A 120 -27.48 12.01 8.25
C ILE A 120 -28.02 13.09 9.19
N THR A 121 -27.26 13.42 10.24
CA THR A 121 -27.66 14.46 11.22
C THR A 121 -27.82 15.83 10.56
N GLN A 122 -26.91 16.20 9.64
CA GLN A 122 -27.01 17.47 8.91
C GLN A 122 -28.20 17.50 7.94
N ILE A 123 -28.50 16.40 7.25
CA ILE A 123 -29.70 16.30 6.41
C ILE A 123 -30.96 16.48 7.27
N LEU A 124 -31.06 15.81 8.42
CA LEU A 124 -32.20 15.96 9.33
C LEU A 124 -32.35 17.39 9.83
N ASN A 125 -31.24 18.07 10.16
CA ASN A 125 -31.27 19.48 10.56
C ASN A 125 -31.74 20.41 9.44
N ILE A 126 -31.33 20.14 8.19
CA ILE A 126 -31.80 20.89 7.01
C ILE A 126 -33.30 20.69 6.81
N VAL A 127 -33.79 19.45 6.91
CA VAL A 127 -35.22 19.13 6.75
C VAL A 127 -36.07 19.76 7.86
N ASN A 128 -35.58 19.76 9.09
CA ASN A 128 -36.27 20.32 10.25
C ASN A 128 -36.10 21.84 10.40
N MET A 129 -35.43 22.51 9.44
CA MET A 129 -35.15 23.96 9.48
C MET A 129 -34.43 24.42 10.76
N ILE A 130 -33.58 23.56 11.34
CA ILE A 130 -32.81 23.89 12.55
C ILE A 130 -31.60 24.75 12.17
N GLU A 131 -31.54 25.99 12.66
CA GLU A 131 -30.48 26.93 12.30
C GLU A 131 -29.10 26.52 12.80
N LYS A 132 -28.98 25.78 13.91
CA LYS A 132 -27.69 25.35 14.48
C LYS A 132 -27.30 23.98 13.94
N GLY A 133 -26.40 23.96 12.96
CA GLY A 133 -25.77 22.73 12.48
C GLY A 133 -24.82 22.12 13.53
N ASN A 134 -24.73 20.79 13.58
CA ASN A 134 -23.81 20.08 14.45
C ASN A 134 -22.40 19.99 13.82
N ILE A 135 -21.66 21.10 13.89
CA ILE A 135 -20.32 21.23 13.27
C ILE A 135 -19.29 20.35 13.99
N SER A 136 -19.45 20.16 15.31
CA SER A 136 -18.48 19.44 16.15
C SER A 136 -18.21 18.00 15.69
N PHE A 137 -19.25 17.24 15.35
CA PHE A 137 -19.09 15.86 14.87
C PHE A 137 -18.32 15.77 13.55
N PHE A 138 -18.57 16.70 12.63
CA PHE A 138 -17.86 16.75 11.37
C PHE A 138 -16.39 17.16 11.55
N SER A 139 -16.10 18.14 12.42
CA SER A 139 -14.73 18.50 12.77
C SER A 139 -13.97 17.33 13.39
N PHE A 140 -14.61 16.56 14.27
CA PHE A 140 -13.99 15.35 14.83
C PHE A 140 -13.74 14.27 13.77
N SER A 141 -14.66 14.10 12.82
CA SER A 141 -14.48 13.14 11.71
C SER A 141 -13.26 13.46 10.85
N VAL A 142 -12.93 14.74 10.66
CA VAL A 142 -11.74 15.17 9.92
C VAL A 142 -10.46 14.71 10.62
N LEU A 143 -10.40 14.79 11.95
CA LEU A 143 -9.25 14.29 12.72
C LEU A 143 -9.06 12.78 12.51
N VAL A 144 -10.15 12.00 12.57
CA VAL A 144 -10.11 10.55 12.33
C VAL A 144 -9.70 10.22 10.90
N ILE A 145 -10.14 11.02 9.91
CA ILE A 145 -9.71 10.91 8.51
C ILE A 145 -8.20 11.15 8.38
N PHE A 146 -7.64 12.17 9.02
CA PHE A 146 -6.19 12.40 9.00
C PHE A 146 -5.40 11.27 9.67
N LEU A 147 -5.92 10.73 10.78
CA LEU A 147 -5.30 9.58 11.43
C LEU A 147 -5.32 8.34 10.53
N HIS A 148 -6.47 8.04 9.90
CA HIS A 148 -6.60 6.96 8.94
C HIS A 148 -5.70 7.17 7.70
N PHE A 149 -5.57 8.41 7.22
CA PHE A 149 -4.67 8.77 6.13
C PHE A 149 -3.22 8.35 6.44
N LEU A 150 -2.75 8.59 7.66
CA LEU A 150 -1.41 8.20 8.10
C LEU A 150 -1.25 6.68 8.13
N PHE A 151 -2.28 5.96 8.57
CA PHE A 151 -2.28 4.50 8.58
C PHE A 151 -2.21 3.87 7.19
N GLU A 152 -2.88 4.47 6.20
CA GLU A 152 -2.83 4.00 4.82
C GLU A 152 -1.46 4.22 4.16
N LEU A 153 -0.70 5.21 4.61
CA LEU A 153 0.66 5.44 4.11
C LEU A 153 1.68 4.40 4.58
N ARG A 154 1.32 3.51 5.53
CA ARG A 154 2.17 2.39 5.98
C ARG A 154 2.55 1.40 4.88
N VAL A 155 1.95 1.49 3.68
CA VAL A 155 2.40 0.71 2.51
C VAL A 155 3.83 1.05 2.08
N LYS A 156 4.29 2.29 2.31
CA LYS A 156 5.67 2.69 2.02
C LYS A 156 6.56 2.37 3.22
N LYS A 157 7.65 1.62 3.00
CA LYS A 157 8.56 1.15 4.06
C LYS A 157 9.02 2.29 4.99
N ASN A 158 9.46 3.41 4.42
CA ASN A 158 9.95 4.56 5.21
C ASN A 158 8.86 5.17 6.09
N ILE A 159 7.61 5.21 5.60
CA ILE A 159 6.49 5.77 6.36
C ILE A 159 5.97 4.75 7.38
N CYS A 160 5.98 3.45 7.06
CA CYS A 160 5.65 2.39 8.00
C CYS A 160 6.54 2.44 9.24
N TYR A 161 7.85 2.62 9.04
CA TYR A 161 8.79 2.82 10.13
C TYR A 161 8.39 4.01 11.02
N PHE A 162 8.15 5.17 10.42
CA PHE A 162 7.75 6.38 11.13
C PHE A 162 6.43 6.20 11.91
N VAL A 163 5.40 5.64 11.28
CA VAL A 163 4.08 5.43 11.92
C VAL A 163 4.16 4.38 13.02
N THR A 164 4.94 3.31 12.84
CA THR A 164 5.13 2.27 13.87
C THR A 164 5.83 2.85 15.10
N VAL A 165 6.81 3.74 14.90
CA VAL A 165 7.47 4.46 15.99
C VAL A 165 6.48 5.37 16.71
N ILE A 166 5.68 6.15 15.98
CA ILE A 166 4.62 6.98 16.59
C ILE A 166 3.63 6.11 17.37
N LEU A 167 3.18 4.97 16.82
CA LEU A 167 2.26 4.06 17.49
C LEU A 167 2.86 3.42 18.75
N LYS A 168 4.13 3.00 18.72
CA LYS A 168 4.83 2.48 19.91
C LYS A 168 4.93 3.56 20.98
N ILE A 169 5.32 4.78 20.60
CA ILE A 169 5.39 5.92 21.52
C ILE A 169 4.01 6.21 22.09
N THR A 170 3.01 6.47 21.25
CA THR A 170 1.63 6.83 21.68
C THR A 170 0.92 5.70 22.42
N GLY A 171 1.20 4.44 22.11
CA GLY A 171 0.73 3.28 22.86
C GLY A 171 1.26 3.24 24.29
N ILE A 172 2.50 3.72 24.52
CA ILE A 172 3.06 3.91 25.87
C ILE A 172 2.31 5.04 26.61
N TRP A 173 1.80 6.06 25.91
CA TRP A 173 1.01 7.15 26.51
C TRP A 173 -0.42 6.75 26.90
N GLY A 174 -0.97 5.67 26.33
CA GLY A 174 -2.28 5.13 26.73
C GLY A 174 -2.33 4.68 28.20
N SER A 175 -1.16 4.46 28.84
CA SER A 175 -1.05 4.12 30.26
C SER A 175 -0.95 5.35 31.19
N PHE A 176 -0.82 6.57 30.66
CA PHE A 176 -0.62 7.79 31.47
C PHE A 176 -1.92 8.57 31.75
N GLY A 177 -3.06 8.14 31.17
CA GLY A 177 -4.34 8.83 31.26
C GLY A 177 -5.05 8.79 32.63
N GLU A 178 -4.54 8.02 33.60
CA GLU A 178 -5.13 7.91 34.94
C GLU A 178 -4.52 8.87 35.98
N ALA A 179 -3.52 9.69 35.63
CA ALA A 179 -2.69 10.41 36.60
C ALA A 179 -3.01 11.91 36.81
N LEU A 180 -4.02 12.48 36.13
CA LEU A 180 -4.30 13.93 36.23
C LEU A 180 -5.78 14.21 36.45
N ASP A 181 -6.21 14.05 37.70
CA ASP A 181 -7.41 14.68 38.23
C ASP A 181 -7.03 15.39 39.54
N LEU A 182 -6.75 16.70 39.47
CA LEU A 182 -6.45 17.52 40.63
C LEU A 182 -7.14 18.89 40.52
N GLU A 183 -8.35 18.93 41.07
CA GLU A 183 -9.09 20.13 41.44
C GLU A 183 -8.41 20.80 42.65
N GLY A 184 -8.06 22.09 42.53
CA GLY A 184 -7.59 22.91 43.65
C GLY A 184 -6.41 23.81 43.32
N ARG A 185 -6.67 24.93 42.63
CA ARG A 185 -5.65 25.88 42.16
C ARG A 185 -5.08 26.72 43.32
N SER A 186 -3.84 26.44 43.72
CA SER A 186 -3.03 27.29 44.60
C SER A 186 -1.81 27.83 43.84
N TRP A 187 -1.25 28.98 44.22
CA TRP A 187 -0.06 29.54 43.56
C TRP A 187 1.19 28.64 43.70
N GLY A 188 1.25 27.83 44.77
CA GLY A 188 2.25 26.78 44.92
C GLY A 188 2.08 25.65 43.91
N PHE A 189 0.84 25.37 43.49
CA PHE A 189 0.55 24.44 42.40
C PHE A 189 1.11 24.95 41.08
N ASP A 190 0.93 26.23 40.73
CA ASP A 190 1.47 26.79 39.49
C ASP A 190 3.01 26.71 39.42
N LEU A 191 3.70 26.96 40.55
CA LEU A 191 5.17 26.85 40.61
C LEU A 191 5.65 25.39 40.51
N VAL A 192 4.96 24.46 41.17
CA VAL A 192 5.22 23.02 41.04
C VAL A 192 4.87 22.52 39.64
N MET A 193 3.85 23.07 38.99
CA MET A 193 3.47 22.72 37.61
C MET A 193 4.49 23.23 36.61
N VAL A 194 5.03 24.44 36.78
CA VAL A 194 6.12 24.96 35.93
C VAL A 194 7.39 24.14 36.13
N PHE A 195 7.75 23.82 37.37
CA PHE A 195 8.90 22.94 37.66
C PHE A 195 8.66 21.52 37.11
N TYR A 196 7.47 20.97 37.27
CA TYR A 196 7.06 19.68 36.71
C TYR A 196 7.07 19.70 35.19
N VAL A 197 6.58 20.75 34.53
CA VAL A 197 6.63 20.88 33.07
C VAL A 197 8.07 21.04 32.59
N ILE A 198 8.95 21.77 33.28
CA ILE A 198 10.36 21.92 32.90
C ILE A 198 11.12 20.61 33.14
N VAL A 199 10.92 19.95 34.27
CA VAL A 199 11.58 18.69 34.60
C VAL A 199 11.02 17.55 33.76
N MET A 200 9.71 17.44 33.57
CA MET A 200 9.10 16.46 32.66
C MET A 200 9.41 16.78 31.21
N SER A 201 9.44 18.03 30.76
CA SER A 201 9.84 18.32 29.39
C SER A 201 11.32 18.05 29.19
N LEU A 202 12.23 18.46 30.07
CA LEU A 202 13.67 18.19 29.87
C LEU A 202 14.02 16.71 30.09
N ILE A 203 13.55 16.09 31.17
CA ILE A 203 13.84 14.69 31.48
C ILE A 203 13.02 13.77 30.59
N SER A 204 11.71 13.98 30.45
CA SER A 204 10.91 13.11 29.58
C SER A 204 11.18 13.35 28.11
N LEU A 205 11.59 14.54 27.63
CA LEU A 205 12.02 14.68 26.23
C LEU A 205 13.37 14.00 26.00
N ASN A 206 14.33 14.09 26.92
CA ASN A 206 15.61 13.39 26.79
C ASN A 206 15.45 11.86 26.92
N ILE A 207 14.62 11.40 27.85
CA ILE A 207 14.22 9.99 27.97
C ILE A 207 13.40 9.57 26.75
N LEU A 208 12.50 10.41 26.23
CA LEU A 208 11.74 10.15 25.01
C LEU A 208 12.67 10.07 23.81
N ILE A 209 13.69 10.91 23.70
CA ILE A 209 14.71 10.83 22.64
C ILE A 209 15.51 9.54 22.79
N ALA A 210 15.91 9.15 24.01
CA ALA A 210 16.62 7.89 24.27
C ALA A 210 15.75 6.66 23.96
N LEU A 211 14.48 6.66 24.39
CA LEU A 211 13.48 5.63 24.10
C LEU A 211 13.05 5.64 22.63
N MET A 212 13.06 6.80 21.97
CA MET A 212 12.88 6.90 20.52
C MET A 212 14.07 6.29 19.82
N ASN A 213 15.30 6.54 20.27
CA ASN A 213 16.51 6.01 19.63
C ASN A 213 16.65 4.49 19.82
N ASP A 214 16.33 3.99 21.01
CA ASP A 214 16.26 2.56 21.31
C ASP A 214 15.07 1.90 20.60
N GLY A 215 13.90 2.53 20.69
CA GLY A 215 12.70 2.17 19.94
C GLY A 215 12.88 2.25 18.43
N PHE A 216 13.76 3.10 17.90
CA PHE A 216 14.12 3.18 16.49
C PHE A 216 14.98 1.98 16.07
N LYS A 217 15.93 1.56 16.91
CA LYS A 217 16.73 0.36 16.69
C LYS A 217 15.83 -0.88 16.68
N ASP A 218 14.98 -1.05 17.70
CA ASP A 218 14.03 -2.16 17.81
C ASP A 218 12.90 -2.08 16.76
N ALA A 219 12.46 -0.88 16.39
CA ALA A 219 11.47 -0.68 15.33
C ALA A 219 12.05 -0.97 13.95
N LYS A 220 13.36 -0.98 13.72
CA LYS A 220 13.88 -1.30 12.38
C LYS A 220 13.49 -2.73 11.97
N ASP A 221 13.66 -3.68 12.88
CA ASP A 221 13.35 -5.08 12.63
C ASP A 221 11.83 -5.31 12.75
N THR A 222 11.20 -4.77 13.82
CA THR A 222 9.73 -4.86 14.00
C THR A 222 8.95 -4.22 12.84
N SER A 223 9.40 -3.08 12.32
CA SER A 223 8.69 -2.37 11.24
C SER A 223 8.80 -3.08 9.90
N THR A 224 9.89 -3.83 9.67
CA THR A 224 10.01 -4.62 8.44
C THR A 224 8.97 -5.73 8.46
N ALA A 225 8.81 -6.41 9.60
CA ALA A 225 7.77 -7.40 9.78
C ALA A 225 6.36 -6.80 9.70
N ALA A 226 6.08 -5.71 10.41
CA ALA A 226 4.79 -5.02 10.36
C ALA A 226 4.44 -4.55 8.93
N TRP A 227 5.45 -4.10 8.17
CA TRP A 227 5.30 -3.71 6.78
C TRP A 227 4.95 -4.91 5.88
N ILE A 228 5.60 -6.06 6.08
CA ILE A 228 5.31 -7.30 5.36
C ILE A 228 3.90 -7.80 5.71
N GLU A 229 3.53 -7.83 6.99
CA GLU A 229 2.21 -8.23 7.46
C GLU A 229 1.10 -7.33 6.86
N PHE A 230 1.33 -6.02 6.81
CA PHE A 230 0.40 -5.08 6.22
C PHE A 230 0.21 -5.32 4.72
N ARG A 231 1.30 -5.58 3.98
CA ARG A 231 1.22 -5.95 2.55
C ARG A 231 0.53 -7.28 2.33
N LEU A 232 0.82 -8.27 3.18
CA LEU A 232 0.19 -9.59 3.13
C LEU A 232 -1.32 -9.47 3.31
N SER A 233 -1.76 -8.63 4.25
CA SER A 233 -3.19 -8.36 4.49
C SER A 233 -3.88 -7.80 3.23
N TYR A 234 -3.24 -6.87 2.52
CA TYR A 234 -3.74 -6.35 1.24
C TYR A 234 -3.79 -7.41 0.14
N ILE A 235 -2.77 -8.25 0.04
CA ILE A 235 -2.73 -9.35 -0.92
C ILE A 235 -3.85 -10.35 -0.61
N GLU A 236 -4.03 -10.74 0.65
CA GLU A 236 -5.07 -11.65 1.09
C GLU A 236 -6.46 -11.08 0.77
N GLU A 237 -6.70 -9.80 1.06
CA GLU A 237 -7.97 -9.14 0.75
C GLU A 237 -8.25 -9.15 -0.75
N ALA A 238 -7.27 -8.76 -1.57
CA ALA A 238 -7.38 -8.75 -3.04
C ALA A 238 -7.60 -10.16 -3.62
N GLU A 239 -6.87 -11.16 -3.13
CA GLU A 239 -7.06 -12.56 -3.51
C GLU A 239 -8.46 -13.06 -3.10
N SER A 240 -8.94 -12.69 -1.92
CA SER A 240 -10.27 -13.10 -1.46
C SER A 240 -11.42 -12.55 -2.33
N ILE A 241 -11.23 -11.37 -2.92
CA ILE A 241 -12.19 -10.73 -3.82
C ILE A 241 -12.13 -11.41 -5.19
N THR A 242 -10.92 -11.58 -5.72
CA THR A 242 -10.70 -12.17 -7.06
C THR A 242 -11.04 -13.67 -7.10
N TYR A 243 -10.91 -14.40 -6.00
CA TYR A 243 -11.21 -15.84 -5.94
C TYR A 243 -12.65 -16.19 -6.31
N LYS A 244 -13.60 -15.24 -6.11
CA LYS A 244 -15.01 -15.46 -6.43
C LYS A 244 -15.39 -15.15 -7.88
N ILE A 245 -14.49 -14.54 -8.64
CA ILE A 245 -14.74 -14.19 -10.03
C ILE A 245 -14.53 -15.46 -10.88
N PRO A 246 -15.60 -16.03 -11.49
CA PRO A 246 -15.48 -17.24 -12.29
C PRO A 246 -14.53 -17.00 -13.48
N GLY A 247 -13.62 -17.95 -13.72
CA GLY A 247 -12.61 -17.86 -14.78
C GLY A 247 -11.40 -16.98 -14.47
N TYR A 248 -11.42 -16.13 -13.43
CA TYR A 248 -10.28 -15.26 -13.11
C TYR A 248 -9.01 -16.06 -12.78
N ARG A 249 -9.16 -17.17 -12.04
CA ARG A 249 -8.03 -18.01 -11.64
C ARG A 249 -7.43 -18.78 -12.81
N GLU A 250 -8.26 -19.22 -13.74
CA GLU A 250 -7.81 -19.91 -14.96
C GLU A 250 -7.11 -18.92 -15.91
N ALA A 251 -7.71 -17.74 -16.11
CA ALA A 251 -7.15 -16.68 -16.94
C ALA A 251 -5.86 -16.07 -16.38
N ASN A 252 -5.61 -16.20 -15.08
CA ASN A 252 -4.39 -15.70 -14.41
C ASN A 252 -3.55 -16.82 -13.79
N ALA A 253 -3.78 -18.10 -14.14
CA ALA A 253 -2.99 -19.21 -13.62
C ALA A 253 -1.50 -19.05 -13.95
N TRP A 254 -1.20 -18.46 -15.11
CA TRP A 254 0.15 -18.11 -15.56
C TRP A 254 0.84 -17.05 -14.69
N LYS A 255 0.10 -16.29 -13.87
CA LYS A 255 0.66 -15.30 -12.92
C LYS A 255 1.02 -15.92 -11.58
N VAL A 256 1.11 -17.24 -11.47
CA VAL A 256 1.76 -17.88 -10.33
C VAL A 256 3.07 -18.44 -10.85
N PRO A 257 4.22 -17.98 -10.35
CA PRO A 257 5.50 -18.42 -10.86
C PRO A 257 5.69 -19.91 -10.52
N ASP A 258 5.99 -20.73 -11.53
CA ASP A 258 6.25 -22.16 -11.35
C ASP A 258 7.51 -22.41 -10.50
N LYS A 259 8.46 -21.47 -10.51
CA LYS A 259 9.72 -21.52 -9.78
C LYS A 259 10.05 -20.15 -9.20
N ILE A 260 10.47 -20.12 -7.95
CA ILE A 260 10.95 -18.91 -7.27
C ILE A 260 12.42 -19.14 -6.92
N TYR A 261 13.31 -18.42 -7.59
CA TYR A 261 14.76 -18.49 -7.33
C TYR A 261 15.10 -17.47 -6.25
N TYR A 262 15.53 -17.94 -5.07
CA TYR A 262 15.76 -17.08 -3.89
C TYR A 262 17.23 -16.92 -3.50
N THR A 263 18.13 -17.68 -4.14
CA THR A 263 19.58 -17.59 -3.97
C THR A 263 20.30 -17.15 -5.24
N ALA A 264 19.56 -16.64 -6.23
CA ALA A 264 20.15 -16.23 -7.49
C ALA A 264 21.05 -15.02 -7.26
N THR A 265 22.31 -15.10 -7.70
CA THR A 265 23.15 -13.91 -7.80
C THR A 265 22.53 -12.94 -8.83
N LEU A 266 22.84 -11.63 -8.74
CA LEU A 266 22.39 -10.64 -9.74
C LEU A 266 22.65 -11.11 -11.17
N GLN A 267 23.81 -11.72 -11.41
CA GLN A 267 24.19 -12.27 -12.70
C GLN A 267 23.31 -13.46 -13.14
N GLN A 268 22.92 -14.32 -12.20
CA GLN A 268 21.98 -15.41 -12.49
C GLN A 268 20.57 -14.88 -12.77
N GLN A 269 20.15 -13.82 -12.09
CA GLN A 269 18.88 -13.15 -12.35
C GLN A 269 18.88 -12.51 -13.75
N GLU A 270 19.92 -11.76 -14.12
CA GLU A 270 20.04 -11.17 -15.45
C GLU A 270 20.08 -12.23 -16.55
N ASN A 271 20.82 -13.33 -16.35
CA ASN A 271 20.88 -14.42 -17.31
C ASN A 271 19.53 -15.12 -17.46
N TYR A 272 18.79 -15.29 -16.37
CA TYR A 272 17.44 -15.85 -16.40
C TYR A 272 16.47 -14.92 -17.11
N GLU A 273 16.48 -13.61 -16.83
CA GLU A 273 15.63 -12.64 -17.52
C GLU A 273 15.92 -12.62 -19.02
N LYS A 274 17.19 -12.65 -19.41
CA LYS A 274 17.60 -12.76 -20.83
C LYS A 274 17.10 -14.06 -21.47
N HIS A 275 17.21 -15.19 -20.77
CA HIS A 275 16.72 -16.48 -21.27
C HIS A 275 15.19 -16.52 -21.39
N PHE A 276 14.48 -16.04 -20.36
CA PHE A 276 13.02 -16.03 -20.34
C PHE A 276 12.46 -15.08 -21.40
N GLN A 277 13.02 -13.88 -21.55
CA GLN A 277 12.63 -12.96 -22.62
C GLN A 277 12.89 -13.56 -23.99
N LYS A 278 14.03 -14.24 -24.18
CA LYS A 278 14.33 -14.92 -25.44
C LYS A 278 13.29 -16.02 -25.75
N GLU A 279 12.98 -16.87 -24.78
CA GLU A 279 12.02 -17.96 -24.95
C GLU A 279 10.59 -17.43 -25.20
N GLU A 280 10.18 -16.37 -24.50
CA GLU A 280 8.88 -15.73 -24.73
C GLU A 280 8.82 -15.04 -26.09
N LEU A 281 9.91 -14.38 -26.51
CA LEU A 281 10.01 -13.75 -27.83
C LEU A 281 9.96 -14.81 -28.95
N GLU A 282 10.64 -15.95 -28.78
CA GLU A 282 10.60 -17.08 -29.72
C GLU A 282 9.18 -17.64 -29.86
N LYS A 283 8.47 -17.90 -28.74
CA LYS A 283 7.06 -18.34 -28.77
C LYS A 283 6.13 -17.32 -29.44
N ARG A 284 6.36 -16.02 -29.20
CA ARG A 284 5.60 -14.95 -29.88
C ARG A 284 5.90 -14.90 -31.38
N LEU A 285 7.16 -15.11 -31.77
CA LEU A 285 7.56 -15.17 -33.18
C LEU A 285 6.94 -16.37 -33.90
N GLU A 286 6.90 -17.53 -33.27
CA GLU A 286 6.24 -18.73 -33.81
C GLU A 286 4.74 -18.54 -34.00
N THR A 287 4.06 -17.95 -33.01
CA THR A 287 2.63 -17.64 -33.10
C THR A 287 2.32 -16.57 -34.16
N LEU A 288 3.14 -15.52 -34.24
CA LEU A 288 3.07 -14.52 -35.32
C LEU A 288 3.27 -15.16 -36.70
N ALA A 289 4.27 -16.04 -36.84
CA ALA A 289 4.53 -16.73 -38.10
C ALA A 289 3.35 -17.62 -38.53
N ALA A 290 2.71 -18.31 -37.58
CA ALA A 290 1.50 -19.08 -37.82
C ALA A 290 0.32 -18.19 -38.26
N ASP A 291 0.10 -17.05 -37.59
CA ASP A 291 -0.93 -16.08 -37.97
C ASP A 291 -0.68 -15.47 -39.36
N PHE A 292 0.57 -15.15 -39.69
CA PHE A 292 0.93 -14.66 -41.03
C PHE A 292 0.71 -15.72 -42.12
N ALA A 293 0.99 -16.99 -41.83
CA ALA A 293 0.71 -18.09 -42.76
C ALA A 293 -0.79 -18.23 -43.03
N ASP A 294 -1.62 -18.15 -41.99
CA ASP A 294 -3.09 -18.19 -42.11
C ASP A 294 -3.64 -16.98 -42.90
N ILE A 295 -3.15 -15.77 -42.61
CA ILE A 295 -3.51 -14.55 -43.37
C ILE A 295 -3.12 -14.69 -44.85
N LYS A 296 -1.92 -15.21 -45.15
CA LYS A 296 -1.47 -15.43 -46.53
C LYS A 296 -2.35 -16.46 -47.25
N GLN A 297 -2.79 -17.50 -46.55
CA GLN A 297 -3.74 -18.48 -47.07
C GLN A 297 -5.14 -17.90 -47.28
N MET A 298 -5.60 -16.98 -46.42
CA MET A 298 -6.88 -16.27 -46.60
C MET A 298 -6.82 -15.32 -47.81
N LEU A 299 -5.72 -14.61 -48.00
CA LEU A 299 -5.55 -13.64 -49.09
C LEU A 299 -5.42 -14.29 -50.48
N SER A 300 -4.97 -15.54 -50.56
CA SER A 300 -4.84 -16.28 -51.83
C SER A 300 -6.18 -16.80 -52.38
N LYS A 301 -7.26 -16.80 -51.59
CA LYS A 301 -8.60 -17.24 -52.03
C LYS A 301 -9.31 -16.12 -52.82
N PRO A 302 -9.62 -16.30 -54.12
CA PRO A 302 -9.92 -15.19 -55.02
C PRO A 302 -11.33 -14.56 -54.96
N LYS A 303 -12.21 -14.80 -53.96
CA LYS A 303 -13.64 -14.45 -54.14
C LYS A 303 -14.44 -13.75 -53.03
N VAL A 304 -13.87 -13.26 -51.92
CA VAL A 304 -14.69 -12.56 -50.91
C VAL A 304 -14.06 -11.25 -50.44
N PHE A 305 -14.61 -10.12 -50.89
CA PHE A 305 -14.19 -8.76 -50.52
C PHE A 305 -14.19 -8.53 -48.99
N TRP A 306 -15.15 -9.12 -48.28
CA TRP A 306 -15.25 -9.02 -46.82
C TRP A 306 -14.11 -9.74 -46.08
N VAL A 307 -13.60 -10.85 -46.62
CA VAL A 307 -12.48 -11.61 -46.02
C VAL A 307 -11.16 -10.82 -46.11
N LYS A 308 -10.97 -10.04 -47.19
CA LYS A 308 -9.80 -9.15 -47.31
C LYS A 308 -9.81 -8.03 -46.28
N ARG A 309 -10.96 -7.43 -45.99
CA ARG A 309 -11.07 -6.37 -44.97
C ARG A 309 -10.79 -6.88 -43.56
N THR A 310 -11.31 -8.05 -43.19
CA THR A 310 -11.03 -8.67 -41.88
C THR A 310 -9.57 -9.07 -41.73
N ALA A 311 -8.94 -9.57 -42.80
CA ALA A 311 -7.52 -9.90 -42.80
C ALA A 311 -6.62 -8.66 -42.63
N ILE A 312 -6.95 -7.53 -43.30
CA ILE A 312 -6.23 -6.26 -43.15
C ILE A 312 -6.39 -5.70 -41.73
N ALA A 313 -7.60 -5.75 -41.16
CA ALA A 313 -7.85 -5.31 -39.79
C ALA A 313 -7.08 -6.17 -38.76
N LYS A 314 -7.07 -7.49 -38.93
CA LYS A 314 -6.31 -8.42 -38.06
C LYS A 314 -4.80 -8.17 -38.16
N ALA A 315 -4.26 -7.99 -39.37
CA ALA A 315 -2.86 -7.65 -39.58
C ALA A 315 -2.47 -6.30 -38.95
N GLY A 316 -3.35 -5.30 -39.02
CA GLY A 316 -3.14 -4.00 -38.38
C GLY A 316 -3.11 -4.10 -36.85
N PHE A 317 -4.01 -4.89 -36.25
CA PHE A 317 -4.03 -5.12 -34.81
C PHE A 317 -2.74 -5.82 -34.33
N ILE A 318 -2.32 -6.87 -35.03
CA ILE A 318 -1.09 -7.61 -34.75
C ILE A 318 0.15 -6.69 -34.83
N ALA A 319 0.23 -5.83 -35.85
CA ALA A 319 1.33 -4.88 -35.99
C ALA A 319 1.36 -3.84 -34.85
N MET A 320 0.18 -3.41 -34.37
CA MET A 320 0.06 -2.46 -33.27
C MET A 320 0.46 -3.09 -31.92
N GLU A 321 0.08 -4.35 -31.69
CA GLU A 321 0.46 -5.10 -30.50
C GLU A 321 1.97 -5.40 -30.45
N ALA A 322 2.58 -5.74 -31.60
CA ALA A 322 4.02 -5.89 -31.72
C ALA A 322 4.78 -4.58 -31.43
N ALA A 323 4.25 -3.44 -31.90
CA ALA A 323 4.82 -2.12 -31.62
C ALA A 323 4.72 -1.74 -30.13
N ALA A 324 3.58 -2.04 -29.47
CA ALA A 324 3.40 -1.80 -28.05
C ALA A 324 4.36 -2.65 -27.19
N GLY A 325 4.55 -3.93 -27.55
CA GLY A 325 5.52 -4.80 -26.89
C GLY A 325 6.97 -4.33 -27.03
N SER A 326 7.36 -3.80 -28.21
CA SER A 326 8.68 -3.20 -28.42
C SER A 326 8.89 -1.96 -27.55
N MET A 327 7.86 -1.13 -27.37
CA MET A 327 7.91 0.05 -26.50
C MET A 327 8.07 -0.31 -25.02
N GLU A 328 7.37 -1.34 -24.53
CA GLU A 328 7.49 -1.80 -23.15
C GLU A 328 8.87 -2.41 -22.86
N MET A 329 9.44 -3.16 -23.81
CA MET A 329 10.81 -3.67 -23.70
C MET A 329 11.85 -2.54 -23.68
N GLY A 330 11.66 -1.49 -24.49
CA GLY A 330 12.51 -0.29 -24.45
C GLY A 330 12.51 0.36 -23.06
N TYR A 331 11.33 0.54 -22.46
CA TYR A 331 11.18 1.13 -21.12
C TYR A 331 11.84 0.29 -20.01
N ARG A 332 11.74 -1.04 -20.11
CA ARG A 332 12.41 -1.95 -19.15
C ARG A 332 13.92 -1.90 -19.30
N GLN A 333 14.45 -1.87 -20.52
CA GLN A 333 15.89 -1.78 -20.76
C GLN A 333 16.47 -0.48 -20.20
N THR A 334 15.80 0.66 -20.43
CA THR A 334 16.23 1.95 -19.87
C THR A 334 16.25 1.94 -18.33
N ARG A 335 15.28 1.26 -17.70
CA ARG A 335 15.23 1.11 -16.24
C ARG A 335 16.40 0.28 -15.70
N ILE A 336 16.74 -0.82 -16.37
CA ILE A 336 17.86 -1.68 -15.98
C ILE A 336 19.19 -0.92 -16.13
N THR A 337 19.38 -0.19 -17.23
CA THR A 337 20.59 0.64 -17.44
C THR A 337 20.72 1.73 -16.37
N TYR A 338 19.60 2.37 -16.00
CA TYR A 338 19.61 3.39 -14.95
C TYR A 338 19.96 2.80 -13.58
N GLN A 339 19.49 1.58 -13.30
CA GLN A 339 19.75 0.90 -12.03
C GLN A 339 21.21 0.41 -11.93
N GLN A 340 21.76 -0.14 -13.02
CA GLN A 340 23.19 -0.48 -13.10
C GLN A 340 24.08 0.75 -12.91
N HIS A 341 23.73 1.89 -13.51
CA HIS A 341 24.50 3.12 -13.34
C HIS A 341 24.54 3.61 -11.89
N ILE A 342 23.40 3.53 -11.17
CA ILE A 342 23.34 3.86 -9.75
C ILE A 342 24.19 2.90 -8.92
N GLU A 343 24.16 1.61 -9.23
CA GLU A 343 24.96 0.61 -8.52
C GLU A 343 26.47 0.81 -8.74
N ASP A 344 26.90 1.12 -9.96
CA ASP A 344 28.28 1.46 -10.28
C ASP A 344 28.76 2.73 -9.55
N GLU A 345 27.92 3.77 -9.47
CA GLU A 345 28.22 4.98 -8.68
C GLU A 345 28.36 4.68 -7.19
N VAL A 346 27.50 3.82 -6.63
CA VAL A 346 27.56 3.44 -5.21
C VAL A 346 28.81 2.61 -4.92
N VAL A 347 29.13 1.63 -5.77
CA VAL A 347 30.35 0.82 -5.62
C VAL A 347 31.60 1.69 -5.71
N SER A 348 31.64 2.60 -6.70
CA SER A 348 32.74 3.56 -6.85
C SER A 348 32.91 4.45 -5.60
N ALA A 349 31.81 4.97 -5.06
CA ALA A 349 31.84 5.80 -3.85
C ALA A 349 32.29 5.03 -2.60
N VAL A 350 31.92 3.76 -2.49
CA VAL A 350 32.36 2.88 -1.39
C VAL A 350 33.86 2.60 -1.48
N ASP A 351 34.37 2.28 -2.68
CA ASP A 351 35.80 2.04 -2.88
C ASP A 351 36.64 3.31 -2.64
N GLN A 352 36.14 4.48 -3.04
CA GLN A 352 36.79 5.77 -2.78
C GLN A 352 36.88 6.07 -1.27
N ASN A 353 35.83 5.76 -0.51
CA ASN A 353 35.86 5.89 0.95
C ASN A 353 36.79 4.86 1.61
N ARG A 354 36.84 3.63 1.10
CA ARG A 354 37.75 2.59 1.60
C ARG A 354 39.22 2.98 1.42
N MET A 355 39.57 3.60 0.29
CA MET A 355 40.91 4.13 0.03
C MET A 355 41.28 5.25 1.01
N ARG A 356 40.36 6.20 1.29
CA ARG A 356 40.59 7.27 2.28
C ARG A 356 40.78 6.75 3.70
N VAL A 357 40.06 5.70 4.10
CA VAL A 357 40.24 5.07 5.43
C VAL A 357 41.60 4.38 5.54
N MET A 358 42.09 3.76 4.46
CA MET A 358 43.42 3.14 4.42
C MET A 358 44.54 4.19 4.46
N GLU A 359 44.39 5.33 3.78
CA GLU A 359 45.35 6.44 3.84
C GLU A 359 45.37 7.15 5.21
N GLY A 360 44.25 7.17 5.93
CA GLY A 360 44.19 7.68 7.30
C GLY A 360 44.80 6.75 8.37
N SER A 361 44.97 5.46 8.06
CA SER A 361 45.43 4.44 9.02
C SER A 361 46.94 4.15 8.95
N LEU A 362 47.68 4.78 8.04
CA LEU A 362 49.12 4.59 7.86
C LEU A 362 49.89 5.88 8.19
N ARG A 363 49.86 6.29 9.47
CA ARG A 363 50.95 7.11 10.05
C ARG A 363 51.69 6.27 11.09
N PRO A 364 52.88 5.74 10.76
CA PRO A 364 53.70 4.98 11.69
C PRO A 364 54.61 5.88 12.55
N GLU A 365 54.11 7.03 13.03
CA GLU A 365 54.94 7.98 13.81
C GLU A 365 54.70 7.95 15.33
N ASP A 366 53.72 7.21 15.86
CA ASP A 366 53.39 7.25 17.29
C ASP A 366 53.72 5.95 18.05
N CYS A 367 54.92 5.39 17.85
CA CYS A 367 55.45 4.27 18.65
C CYS A 367 56.95 4.46 18.94
N LEU A 368 57.32 5.57 19.56
CA LEU A 368 58.57 5.74 20.30
C LEU A 368 58.32 6.73 21.45
N ASP A 369 57.95 6.19 22.61
CA ASP A 369 58.58 6.46 23.92
C ASP A 369 57.96 5.56 25.01
#